data_AF-A0ABC9YE72-F1
#
_entry.id   AF-A0ABC9YE72-F1
#
_cell.length_a   1.000
_cell.length_b   1.000
_cell.length_c   1.000
_cell.angle_alpha   90.00
_cell.angle_beta   90.00
_cell.angle_gamma   90.00
#
_symmetry.space_group_name_H-M   'P 1'
#
loop_
_entity.id
_entity.type
_entity.pdbx_description
1 polymer ?
#
loop_
_entity_poly.entity_id
_entity_poly.type
_entity_poly.pdbx_seq_one_letter_code
_entity_poly.pdbx_strand_id
1 'polypeptide(L)'
;MAVKVHHVDAHKSKSRATTEEHQNNEQVDKAAKIEVAQVGLDWEHKGELFVAQWAHETSGHLGRDATYRWACDQGVDLTMEAITQVTHECEICAAIKQATRVKSPWNRGQWLGFRDGEAWQIDYIGPLP
;
A
#
# COMPACT_ATOMS: atom_id res chain seq x y z
N MET A 1 38.99 42.21 -59.03
CA MET A 1 37.93 41.22 -58.71
C MET A 1 37.01 41.83 -57.67
N ALA A 2 35.71 41.95 -57.97
CA ALA A 2 34.73 42.51 -57.05
C ALA A 2 33.96 41.36 -56.38
N VAL A 3 34.12 41.21 -55.07
CA VAL A 3 33.36 40.24 -54.28
C VAL A 3 31.99 40.85 -53.98
N LYS A 4 30.91 40.17 -54.38
CA LYS A 4 29.54 40.54 -54.00
C LYS A 4 29.08 39.61 -52.88
N VAL A 5 28.77 40.20 -51.73
CA VAL A 5 28.25 39.50 -50.55
C VAL A 5 26.74 39.72 -50.52
N HIS A 6 25.98 38.63 -50.56
CA HIS A 6 24.52 38.66 -50.36
C HIS A 6 24.23 38.34 -48.89
N HIS A 7 23.70 39.31 -48.15
CA HIS A 7 23.21 39.10 -46.80
C HIS A 7 21.75 38.63 -46.87
N VAL A 8 21.51 37.38 -46.49
CA VAL A 8 20.16 36.85 -46.29
C VAL A 8 19.83 37.04 -44.81
N ASP A 9 18.96 38.01 -44.52
CA ASP A 9 18.44 38.20 -43.17
C ASP A 9 17.36 37.13 -42.90
N ALA A 10 17.69 36.16 -42.05
CA ALA A 10 16.80 35.08 -41.66
C ALA A 10 15.94 35.49 -40.47
N HIS A 11 15.21 36.60 -40.57
CA HIS A 11 14.27 36.98 -39.54
C HIS A 11 12.95 36.21 -39.74
N LYS A 12 12.68 35.20 -38.90
CA LYS A 12 11.37 34.53 -38.85
C LYS A 12 10.28 35.60 -38.68
N SER A 13 9.23 35.54 -39.50
CA SER A 13 8.12 36.50 -39.44
C SER A 13 7.34 36.35 -38.13
N LYS A 14 7.49 37.36 -37.26
CA LYS A 14 6.91 37.44 -35.91
C LYS A 14 5.39 37.75 -35.88
N SER A 15 4.59 37.29 -36.84
CA SER A 15 3.15 37.62 -36.85
C SER A 15 2.21 36.45 -36.65
N ARG A 16 2.70 35.20 -36.73
CA ARG A 16 1.86 34.00 -36.53
C ARG A 16 2.50 32.88 -35.71
N ALA A 17 3.83 32.81 -35.63
CA ALA A 17 4.52 31.81 -34.82
C ALA A 17 4.45 32.10 -33.30
N THR A 18 4.41 33.38 -32.90
CA THR A 18 4.46 33.77 -31.48
C THR A 18 3.19 33.43 -30.70
N THR A 19 2.03 33.36 -31.36
CA THR A 19 0.77 32.99 -30.70
C THR A 19 0.54 31.49 -30.77
N GLU A 20 0.79 30.85 -31.92
CA GLU A 20 0.63 29.39 -32.08
C GLU A 20 1.68 28.59 -31.27
N GLU A 21 2.97 28.96 -31.28
CA GLU A 21 3.98 28.29 -30.43
C GLU A 21 3.73 28.54 -28.95
N HIS A 22 3.33 29.75 -28.55
CA HIS A 22 3.04 30.04 -27.15
C HIS A 22 1.81 29.26 -26.67
N GLN A 23 0.73 29.22 -27.48
CA GLN A 23 -0.45 28.42 -27.19
C GLN A 23 -0.17 26.91 -27.21
N ASN A 24 0.74 26.44 -28.08
CA ASN A 24 1.17 25.05 -28.11
C ASN A 24 1.98 24.71 -26.85
N ASN A 25 2.99 25.53 -26.52
CA ASN A 25 3.79 25.33 -25.31
C ASN A 25 2.95 25.43 -24.04
N GLU A 26 1.96 26.32 -23.98
CA GLU A 26 1.00 26.37 -22.87
C GLU A 26 0.08 25.16 -22.83
N GLN A 27 -0.34 24.61 -23.97
CA GLN A 27 -1.12 23.36 -24.02
C GLN A 27 -0.27 22.17 -23.58
N VAL A 28 0.98 22.08 -24.04
CA VAL A 28 1.93 21.02 -23.66
C VAL A 28 2.28 21.13 -22.18
N ASP A 29 2.49 22.34 -21.65
CA ASP A 29 2.75 22.56 -20.22
C ASP A 29 1.53 22.15 -19.38
N LYS A 30 0.31 22.52 -19.79
CA LYS A 30 -0.94 22.10 -19.13
C LYS A 30 -1.13 20.59 -19.18
N ALA A 31 -0.87 19.96 -20.33
CA ALA A 31 -0.98 18.50 -20.50
C ALA A 31 0.08 17.75 -19.68
N ALA A 32 1.33 18.19 -19.75
CA ALA A 32 2.43 17.62 -18.97
C ALA A 32 2.19 17.76 -17.47
N LYS A 33 1.65 18.89 -17.01
CA LYS A 33 1.35 19.13 -15.59
C LYS A 33 0.21 18.24 -15.07
N ILE A 34 -0.74 17.85 -15.92
CA ILE A 34 -1.83 16.92 -15.57
C ILE A 34 -1.33 15.48 -15.51
N GLU A 35 -0.56 15.03 -16.51
CA GLU A 35 0.02 13.68 -16.52
C GLU A 35 1.03 13.50 -15.38
N VAL A 36 1.87 14.50 -15.13
CA VAL A 36 2.82 14.49 -14.00
C VAL A 36 2.09 14.52 -12.65
N ALA A 37 0.98 15.24 -12.52
CA ALA A 37 0.18 15.23 -11.28
C ALA A 37 -0.50 13.88 -11.04
N GLN A 38 -1.06 13.23 -12.07
CA GLN A 38 -1.68 11.91 -11.91
C GLN A 38 -0.66 10.81 -11.63
N VAL A 39 0.49 10.83 -12.30
CA VAL A 39 1.60 9.90 -12.02
C VAL A 39 2.19 10.15 -10.63
N GLY A 40 2.28 11.42 -10.20
CA GLY A 40 2.73 11.78 -8.86
C GLY A 40 1.83 11.21 -7.77
N LEU A 41 0.51 11.35 -7.92
CA LEU A 41 -0.47 10.82 -6.96
C LEU A 41 -0.47 9.29 -6.90
N ASP A 42 -0.37 8.61 -8.05
CA ASP A 42 -0.24 7.14 -8.10
C ASP A 42 1.07 6.65 -7.45
N TRP A 43 2.17 7.39 -7.63
CA TRP A 43 3.46 7.07 -7.02
C TRP A 43 3.45 7.29 -5.50
N GLU A 44 2.85 8.37 -5.02
CA GLU A 44 2.67 8.64 -3.59
C GLU A 44 1.81 7.57 -2.93
N HIS A 45 0.67 7.22 -3.54
CA HIS A 45 -0.22 6.18 -3.03
C HIS A 45 0.46 4.81 -2.99
N LYS A 46 1.27 4.47 -4.00
CA LYS A 46 2.09 3.24 -3.99
C LYS A 46 3.15 3.26 -2.90
N GLY A 47 3.80 4.41 -2.68
CA GLY A 47 4.77 4.58 -1.60
C GLY A 47 4.13 4.41 -0.23
N GLU A 48 2.94 4.96 -0.05
CA GLU A 48 2.17 4.85 1.19
C GLU A 48 1.74 3.40 1.47
N LEU A 49 1.22 2.68 0.46
CA LEU A 49 0.88 1.26 0.58
C LEU A 49 2.09 0.40 0.97
N PHE A 50 3.27 0.70 0.41
CA PHE A 50 4.50 0.00 0.76
C PHE A 50 4.85 0.17 2.24
N VAL A 51 4.78 1.40 2.76
CA VAL A 51 5.09 1.66 4.17
C VAL A 51 3.99 1.10 5.09
N ALA A 52 2.72 1.15 4.67
CA ALA A 52 1.62 0.52 5.39
C ALA A 52 1.77 -1.00 5.47
N GLN A 53 2.23 -1.64 4.39
CA GLN A 53 2.51 -3.07 4.38
C GLN A 53 3.66 -3.40 5.35
N TRP A 54 4.75 -2.64 5.31
CA TRP A 54 5.86 -2.83 6.24
C TRP A 54 5.41 -2.65 7.70
N ALA A 55 4.64 -1.60 8.00
CA ALA A 55 4.05 -1.37 9.32
C ALA A 55 3.17 -2.53 9.81
N HIS A 56 2.41 -3.15 8.90
CA HIS A 56 1.55 -4.29 9.21
C HIS A 56 2.36 -5.55 9.53
N GLU A 57 3.44 -5.78 8.79
CA GLU A 57 4.37 -6.89 9.02
C GLU A 57 5.13 -6.73 10.34
N THR A 58 5.67 -5.53 10.62
CA THR A 58 6.43 -5.25 11.85
C THR A 58 5.57 -5.24 13.10
N SER A 59 4.30 -4.81 12.98
CA SER A 59 3.33 -4.90 14.07
C SER A 59 2.85 -6.34 14.32
N GLY A 60 3.31 -7.32 13.55
CA GLY A 60 3.06 -8.73 13.79
C GLY A 60 1.66 -9.18 13.38
N HIS A 61 1.09 -8.61 12.31
CA HIS A 61 -0.23 -8.97 11.80
C HIS A 61 -1.38 -8.81 12.81
N LEU A 62 -1.19 -7.96 13.83
CA LEU A 62 -2.20 -7.67 14.87
C LEU A 62 -3.41 -6.88 14.35
N GLY A 63 -3.32 -6.39 13.11
CA GLY A 63 -4.41 -5.73 12.41
C GLY A 63 -4.31 -4.21 12.45
N ARG A 64 -5.39 -3.57 11.96
CA ARG A 64 -5.43 -2.14 11.62
C ARG A 64 -4.94 -1.22 12.73
N ASP A 65 -5.44 -1.41 13.95
CA ASP A 65 -5.15 -0.50 15.06
C ASP A 65 -3.69 -0.64 15.56
N ALA A 66 -3.10 -1.83 15.44
CA ALA A 66 -1.69 -2.05 15.75
C ALA A 66 -0.77 -1.46 14.67
N THR A 67 -1.14 -1.60 13.39
CA THR A 67 -0.44 -0.95 12.27
C THR A 67 -0.47 0.57 12.41
N TYR A 68 -1.64 1.15 12.76
CA TYR A 68 -1.78 2.59 13.00
C TYR A 68 -0.89 3.06 14.16
N ARG A 69 -0.92 2.35 15.30
CA ARG A 69 -0.06 2.67 16.44
C ARG A 69 1.43 2.58 16.09
N TRP A 70 1.84 1.57 15.34
CA TRP A 70 3.23 1.45 14.87
C TRP A 70 3.62 2.67 14.04
N ALA A 71 2.77 3.11 13.11
CA ALA A 71 3.05 4.27 12.27
C ALA A 71 3.19 5.55 13.10
N CYS A 72 2.31 5.76 14.09
CA CYS A 72 2.42 6.85 15.05
C CYS A 72 3.73 6.81 15.85
N ASP A 73 4.12 5.63 16.33
CA ASP A 73 5.35 5.45 17.10
C ASP A 73 6.62 5.72 16.25
N GLN A 74 6.54 5.48 14.93
CA GLN A 74 7.63 5.77 13.98
C GLN A 74 7.56 7.19 13.39
N GLY A 75 6.54 7.99 13.72
CA GLY A 75 6.34 9.33 13.16
C GLY A 75 6.04 9.34 11.66
N VAL A 76 5.53 8.23 11.12
CA VAL A 76 5.11 8.12 9.71
C VAL A 76 3.62 8.38 9.64
N ASP A 77 3.21 9.28 8.76
CA ASP A 77 1.80 9.49 8.46
C ASP A 77 1.33 8.44 7.45
N LEU A 78 0.32 7.67 7.83
CA LEU A 78 -0.35 6.69 6.98
C LEU A 78 -1.84 6.91 7.08
N THR A 79 -2.51 6.96 5.93
CA THR A 79 -3.96 7.05 5.87
C THR A 79 -4.60 5.78 6.38
N MET A 80 -5.77 5.94 6.98
CA MET A 80 -6.59 4.81 7.41
C MET A 80 -7.03 3.93 6.25
N GLU A 81 -7.10 4.47 5.04
CA GLU A 81 -7.41 3.72 3.82
C GLU A 81 -6.30 2.74 3.48
N ALA A 82 -5.05 3.20 3.36
CA ALA A 82 -3.90 2.36 3.09
C ALA A 82 -3.74 1.25 4.15
N ILE A 83 -3.89 1.59 5.43
CA ILE A 83 -3.82 0.61 6.53
C ILE A 83 -4.94 -0.43 6.43
N THR A 84 -6.16 0.01 6.12
CA THR A 84 -7.31 -0.90 5.98
C THR A 84 -7.13 -1.84 4.80
N GLN A 85 -6.61 -1.32 3.68
CA GLN A 85 -6.35 -2.10 2.48
C GLN A 85 -5.32 -3.20 2.75
N VAL A 86 -4.13 -2.85 3.26
CA VAL A 86 -3.08 -3.85 3.51
C VAL A 86 -3.49 -4.89 4.56
N THR A 87 -4.30 -4.49 5.56
CA THR A 87 -4.81 -5.42 6.57
C THR A 87 -5.84 -6.39 5.98
N HIS A 88 -6.66 -5.92 5.04
CA HIS A 88 -7.69 -6.72 4.39
C HIS A 88 -7.10 -7.69 3.36
N GLU A 89 -6.11 -7.22 2.58
CA GLU A 89 -5.45 -7.98 1.51
C GLU A 89 -4.35 -8.92 2.01
N CYS A 90 -4.00 -8.88 3.31
CA CYS A 90 -2.96 -9.73 3.87
C CYS A 90 -3.35 -11.22 3.87
N GLU A 91 -2.73 -12.00 2.99
CA GLU A 91 -2.93 -13.45 2.86
C GLU A 91 -2.57 -14.22 4.14
N ILE A 92 -1.52 -13.78 4.86
CA ILE A 92 -1.11 -14.38 6.14
C ILE A 92 -2.22 -14.18 7.19
N CYS A 93 -2.77 -12.96 7.29
CA CYS A 93 -3.91 -12.68 8.15
C CYS A 93 -5.13 -13.53 7.77
N ALA A 94 -5.41 -13.69 6.48
CA ALA A 94 -6.49 -14.55 6.00
C ALA A 94 -6.26 -16.02 6.38
N ALA A 95 -5.05 -16.53 6.20
CA ALA A 95 -4.66 -17.89 6.58
C ALA A 95 -4.71 -18.11 8.10
N ILE A 96 -4.29 -17.13 8.93
CA ILE A 96 -4.41 -17.18 10.40
C ILE A 96 -5.88 -17.20 10.80
N LYS A 97 -6.72 -16.34 10.21
CA LYS A 97 -8.18 -16.32 10.45
C LYS A 97 -8.83 -17.64 10.03
N GLN A 98 -8.45 -18.19 8.89
CA GLN A 98 -8.95 -19.47 8.43
C GLN A 98 -8.45 -20.61 9.34
N ALA A 99 -7.17 -20.61 9.72
CA ALA A 99 -6.60 -21.61 10.59
C ALA A 99 -7.19 -21.55 12.00
N THR A 100 -7.49 -20.38 12.55
CA THR A 100 -8.20 -20.25 13.84
C THR A 100 -9.66 -20.64 13.74
N ARG A 101 -10.32 -20.36 12.61
CA ARG A 101 -11.68 -20.83 12.31
C ARG A 101 -11.76 -22.35 12.13
N VAL A 102 -10.75 -22.95 11.49
CA VAL A 102 -10.62 -24.40 11.26
C VAL A 102 -10.08 -25.11 12.50
N LYS A 103 -9.20 -24.49 13.29
CA LYS A 103 -8.65 -24.96 14.58
C LYS A 103 -9.58 -24.69 15.77
N SER A 104 -10.84 -24.34 15.51
CA SER A 104 -11.91 -24.58 16.47
C SER A 104 -12.57 -25.97 16.29
N PRO A 105 -11.83 -27.10 16.45
CA PRO A 105 -12.36 -28.30 17.09
C PRO A 105 -12.34 -28.18 18.62
N TRP A 106 -11.75 -27.11 19.17
CA TRP A 106 -11.64 -26.87 20.62
C TRP A 106 -12.92 -26.41 21.32
N ASN A 107 -14.09 -26.46 20.66
CA ASN A 107 -15.36 -26.67 21.37
C ASN A 107 -15.52 -28.14 21.81
N ARG A 108 -14.44 -28.73 22.34
CA ARG A 108 -14.39 -29.96 23.14
C ARG A 108 -13.20 -29.87 24.09
N GLY A 109 -13.27 -28.93 25.01
CA GLY A 109 -12.23 -28.75 26.03
C GLY A 109 -12.40 -27.54 26.94
N GLN A 110 -13.58 -26.91 26.96
CA GLN A 110 -13.96 -26.17 28.15
C GLN A 110 -14.29 -27.21 29.21
N TRP A 111 -13.37 -27.43 30.15
CA TRP A 111 -13.72 -28.00 31.44
C TRP A 111 -14.63 -27.01 32.16
N LEU A 112 -15.93 -27.03 31.82
CA LEU A 112 -16.94 -26.59 32.76
C LEU A 112 -17.02 -27.65 33.85
N GLY A 113 -16.99 -27.18 35.09
CA GLY A 113 -16.68 -27.96 36.27
C GLY A 113 -17.57 -29.19 36.47
N PHE A 114 -17.03 -30.11 37.27
CA PHE A 114 -17.72 -31.31 37.70
C PHE A 114 -19.17 -30.99 38.13
N ARG A 115 -20.10 -31.43 37.28
CA ARG A 115 -21.46 -31.81 37.66
C ARG A 115 -21.50 -33.34 37.63
N ASP A 116 -22.27 -33.95 38.53
CA ASP A 116 -22.35 -35.40 38.65
C ASP A 116 -22.87 -36.04 37.35
N GLY A 117 -22.13 -37.04 36.82
CA GLY A 117 -22.53 -37.87 35.68
C GLY A 117 -21.64 -37.85 34.43
N GLU A 118 -20.48 -37.17 34.42
CA GLU A 118 -19.60 -37.10 33.24
C GLU A 118 -18.54 -38.22 33.17
N ALA A 119 -18.17 -38.64 31.94
CA ALA A 119 -17.24 -39.73 31.65
C ALA A 119 -15.80 -39.23 31.41
N TRP A 120 -14.81 -39.98 31.90
CA TRP A 120 -13.41 -39.56 32.01
C TRP A 120 -12.48 -40.26 31.01
N GLN A 121 -11.47 -39.52 30.53
CA GLN A 121 -10.35 -40.11 29.80
C GLN A 121 -9.18 -40.32 30.77
N ILE A 122 -8.69 -41.55 30.82
CA ILE A 122 -7.50 -41.95 31.57
C ILE A 122 -6.56 -42.63 30.59
N ASP A 123 -5.32 -42.14 30.55
CA ASP A 123 -4.24 -42.76 29.81
C ASP A 123 -3.11 -43.15 30.76
N TYR A 124 -2.41 -44.23 30.42
CA TYR A 124 -1.31 -44.78 31.23
C TYR A 124 0.03 -44.30 30.69
N ILE A 125 0.95 -44.00 31.61
CA ILE A 125 2.35 -43.68 31.30
C ILE A 125 3.20 -44.93 31.60
N GLY A 126 3.96 -45.41 30.62
CA GLY A 126 4.83 -46.58 30.76
C GLY A 126 5.94 -46.68 29.70
N PRO A 127 6.89 -47.63 29.84
CA PRO A 127 6.84 -48.80 30.73
C PRO A 127 7.29 -48.50 32.17
N LEU A 128 6.57 -49.06 33.15
CA LEU A 128 7.04 -49.17 34.52
C LEU A 128 8.02 -50.36 34.61
N PRO A 129 9.04 -50.33 35.50
CA PRO A 129 10.09 -51.36 35.60
C PRO A 129 9.57 -52.77 35.86
#